data_AF-A0A0P0HAL0-F1
#
_entry.id   AF-A0A0P0HAL0-F1
#
_cell.length_a   1.000
_cell.length_b   1.000
_cell.length_c   1.000
_cell.angle_alpha   90.00
_cell.angle_beta   90.00
_cell.angle_gamma   90.00
#
_symmetry.space_group_name_H-M   'P 1'
#
loop_
_entity.id
_entity.type
_entity.pdbx_description
1 polymer ?
#
loop_
_entity_poly.entity_id
_entity_poly.type
_entity_poly.pdbx_seq_one_letter_code
_entity_poly.pdbx_strand_id
1 'polypeptide(L)'
;NCECYKLWVKFLEHQWKIQQNNYKLFQDNKEDNNKLPLSHYLFARCWKEYFGKNLSEITSNDFYSKHGPLIDFSIERCGQDKDKAKTKFEEKIHHSKIKTKQCDARERQCKAEQRIDSNCDGIDSSFNGCWRKTYDDIDKKNNNNETVKKWLCEDNRAHLNTGACVPPRTQPLCVANMVNSWGNIVTDLSTKDNLKKELKRAMKKEIENIYDYYNEGKAIISKGPDGKKGPPDKNGMPKSFCHAAERTYNDFKHMVIGDIPWKPGSFSQIHEKIKQIIEEQENKKKNKTTNSNKTPEEWWNEHEYEFWEAIKCGIQNSGKATKATGEECGYHPPSDTDDPFDWWFKEWGQQFCIERQKHITQINEKCSSSASIKCDNVSGTKSLKRECQEKCEKYKTFIQQNRDAWNKQKSKYEREHPGKFAQELLGLSYPECVGTNFETIFGTSGTTTSGVKPSASGTTTGYGDASDICSCDEQTYKCENNTSTCKEKSGDLTTWRTGLLKIGKDGKQLQGVYAPPRRQKLCLANLHPINFGNGADIEINKNDILNRLQIVAEREAYFLWKHYHPNSST
;
A
#
# COMPACT_ATOMS: atom_id res chain seq x y z
N ASN A 1 -22.43 -11.36 2.35
CA ASN A 1 -23.29 -12.54 2.59
C ASN A 1 -22.60 -13.74 1.94
N CYS A 2 -22.18 -14.73 2.72
CA CYS A 2 -21.38 -15.85 2.22
C CYS A 2 -22.18 -16.81 1.34
N GLU A 3 -23.46 -17.04 1.63
CA GLU A 3 -24.35 -17.85 0.78
C GLU A 3 -24.50 -17.25 -0.62
N CYS A 4 -24.63 -15.92 -0.74
CA CYS A 4 -24.63 -15.26 -2.05
C CYS A 4 -23.30 -15.46 -2.80
N TYR A 5 -22.17 -15.35 -2.09
CA TYR A 5 -20.85 -15.56 -2.68
C TYR A 5 -20.66 -17.01 -3.15
N LYS A 6 -21.11 -17.98 -2.36
CA LYS A 6 -21.12 -19.41 -2.69
C LYS A 6 -21.96 -19.73 -3.92
N LEU A 7 -23.16 -19.15 -4.01
CA LEU A 7 -24.02 -19.27 -5.19
C LEU A 7 -23.36 -18.66 -6.42
N TRP A 8 -22.71 -17.50 -6.27
CA TRP A 8 -21.95 -16.86 -7.34
C TRP A 8 -20.78 -17.72 -7.82
N VAL A 9 -19.99 -18.31 -6.91
CA VAL A 9 -18.90 -19.25 -7.28
C VAL A 9 -19.45 -20.48 -8.01
N LYS A 10 -20.53 -21.10 -7.53
CA LYS A 10 -21.19 -22.22 -8.23
C LYS A 10 -21.67 -21.83 -9.63
N PHE A 11 -22.26 -20.64 -9.76
CA PHE A 11 -22.68 -20.11 -11.06
C PHE A 11 -21.48 -19.92 -11.99
N LEU A 12 -20.37 -19.35 -11.51
CA LEU A 12 -19.14 -19.22 -12.29
C LEU A 12 -18.60 -20.56 -12.78
N GLU A 13 -18.56 -21.58 -11.92
CA GLU A 13 -18.12 -22.93 -12.30
C GLU A 13 -19.00 -23.53 -13.39
N HIS A 14 -20.33 -23.39 -13.24
CA HIS A 14 -21.29 -23.90 -14.21
C HIS A 14 -21.14 -23.18 -15.56
N GLN A 15 -21.06 -21.84 -15.54
CA GLN A 15 -20.83 -21.04 -16.74
C GLN A 15 -19.50 -21.39 -17.41
N TRP A 16 -18.42 -21.58 -16.63
CA TRP A 16 -17.12 -21.99 -17.16
C TRP A 16 -17.21 -23.29 -17.94
N LYS A 17 -17.88 -24.31 -17.38
CA LYS A 17 -18.07 -25.61 -18.07
C LYS A 17 -18.90 -25.48 -19.35
N ILE A 18 -19.95 -24.67 -19.34
CA ILE A 18 -20.76 -24.39 -20.55
C ILE A 18 -19.88 -23.73 -21.62
N GLN A 19 -19.10 -22.71 -21.27
CA GLN A 19 -18.24 -22.01 -22.22
C GLN A 19 -17.14 -22.92 -22.77
N GLN A 20 -16.57 -23.81 -21.97
CA GLN A 20 -15.63 -24.83 -22.45
C GLN A 20 -16.27 -25.74 -23.52
N ASN A 21 -17.50 -26.21 -23.30
CA ASN A 21 -18.23 -27.04 -24.26
C ASN A 21 -18.57 -26.26 -25.53
N ASN A 22 -19.06 -25.03 -25.41
CA ASN A 22 -19.37 -24.18 -26.56
C ASN A 22 -18.13 -23.87 -27.39
N TYR A 23 -16.99 -23.59 -26.73
CA TYR A 23 -15.74 -23.35 -27.42
C TYR A 23 -15.26 -24.62 -28.15
N LYS A 24 -15.45 -25.81 -27.56
CA LYS A 24 -15.16 -27.08 -28.24
C LYS A 24 -16.00 -27.23 -29.51
N LEU A 25 -17.32 -27.04 -29.43
CA LEU A 25 -18.21 -27.08 -30.59
C LEU A 25 -17.82 -26.05 -31.67
N PHE A 26 -17.42 -24.85 -31.25
CA PHE A 26 -16.91 -23.82 -32.16
C PHE A 26 -15.63 -24.26 -32.89
N GLN A 27 -14.70 -24.93 -32.20
CA GLN A 27 -13.49 -25.47 -32.82
C GLN A 27 -13.82 -26.64 -33.77
N ASP A 28 -14.75 -27.51 -33.40
CA ASP A 28 -15.16 -28.66 -34.22
C ASP A 28 -15.78 -28.21 -35.57
N ASN A 29 -16.39 -27.03 -35.63
CA ASN A 29 -16.98 -26.43 -36.83
C ASN A 29 -15.99 -25.60 -37.69
N LYS A 30 -14.70 -25.56 -37.36
CA LYS A 30 -13.67 -24.83 -38.13
C LYS A 30 -12.79 -25.76 -38.96
N GLU A 31 -12.37 -25.27 -40.13
CA GLU A 31 -11.27 -25.87 -40.90
C GLU A 31 -9.98 -25.92 -40.06
N ASP A 32 -9.21 -27.01 -40.20
CA ASP A 32 -8.07 -27.34 -39.32
C ASP A 32 -7.02 -26.22 -39.23
N ASN A 33 -6.80 -25.47 -40.30
CA ASN A 33 -5.81 -24.37 -40.33
C ASN A 33 -6.20 -23.14 -39.50
N ASN A 34 -7.44 -23.07 -38.98
CA ASN A 34 -7.98 -21.92 -38.25
C ASN A 34 -8.36 -22.24 -36.79
N LYS A 35 -7.94 -23.40 -36.26
CA LYS A 35 -8.21 -23.82 -34.88
C LYS A 35 -7.25 -23.13 -33.90
N LEU A 36 -7.81 -22.43 -32.91
CA LEU A 36 -7.06 -21.75 -31.84
C LEU A 36 -7.43 -22.39 -30.49
N PRO A 37 -6.52 -23.08 -29.80
CA PRO A 37 -6.80 -23.68 -28.50
C PRO A 37 -7.37 -22.66 -27.50
N LEU A 38 -8.34 -23.08 -26.69
CA LEU A 38 -8.96 -22.22 -25.67
C LEU A 38 -7.90 -21.60 -24.74
N SER A 39 -6.87 -22.37 -24.36
CA SER A 39 -5.77 -21.86 -23.55
C SER A 39 -5.02 -20.71 -24.24
N HIS A 40 -4.77 -20.80 -25.55
CA HIS A 40 -4.09 -19.74 -26.30
C HIS A 40 -4.96 -18.48 -26.38
N TYR A 41 -6.27 -18.64 -26.57
CA TYR A 41 -7.21 -17.52 -26.52
C TYR A 41 -7.21 -16.84 -25.15
N LEU A 42 -7.29 -17.61 -24.05
CA LEU A 42 -7.23 -17.09 -22.69
C LEU A 42 -5.92 -16.34 -22.42
N PHE A 43 -4.81 -16.91 -22.87
CA PHE A 43 -3.49 -16.30 -22.75
C PHE A 43 -3.46 -14.93 -23.44
N ALA A 44 -3.85 -14.87 -24.73
CA ALA A 44 -3.88 -13.62 -25.50
C ALA A 44 -4.83 -12.58 -24.89
N ARG A 45 -6.01 -13.03 -24.41
CA ARG A 45 -6.98 -12.14 -23.75
C ARG A 45 -6.41 -11.56 -22.45
N CYS A 46 -5.80 -12.39 -21.60
CA CYS A 46 -5.19 -11.98 -20.34
C CYS A 46 -4.04 -11.00 -20.59
N TRP A 47 -3.15 -11.30 -21.52
CA TRP A 47 -2.05 -10.40 -21.89
C TRP A 47 -2.56 -9.07 -22.47
N LYS A 48 -3.64 -9.07 -23.26
CA LYS A 48 -4.26 -7.84 -23.76
C LYS A 48 -4.77 -6.93 -22.63
N GLU A 49 -5.13 -7.45 -21.46
CA GLU A 49 -5.54 -6.61 -20.32
C GLU A 49 -4.36 -5.79 -19.77
N TYR A 50 -3.16 -6.33 -19.81
CA TYR A 50 -1.95 -5.67 -19.31
C TYR A 50 -1.21 -4.85 -20.37
N PHE A 51 -1.24 -5.28 -21.62
CA PHE A 51 -0.49 -4.69 -22.72
C PHE A 51 -1.34 -3.95 -23.75
N GLY A 52 -2.68 -3.91 -23.59
CA GLY A 52 -3.65 -3.72 -24.68
C GLY A 52 -3.49 -2.53 -25.64
N LYS A 53 -2.88 -1.40 -25.22
CA LYS A 53 -2.58 -0.25 -26.11
C LYS A 53 -1.15 -0.25 -26.66
N ASN A 54 -0.25 -1.02 -26.05
CA ASN A 54 1.18 -1.08 -26.37
C ASN A 54 1.57 -2.39 -27.08
N LEU A 55 0.59 -3.25 -27.43
CA LEU A 55 0.85 -4.54 -28.08
C LEU A 55 1.59 -4.37 -29.42
N SER A 56 1.38 -3.25 -30.11
CA SER A 56 2.05 -2.91 -31.37
C SER A 56 3.53 -2.50 -31.20
N GLU A 57 4.00 -2.26 -29.98
CA GLU A 57 5.39 -1.88 -29.67
C GLU A 57 6.25 -3.09 -29.24
N ILE A 58 5.67 -4.31 -29.17
CA ILE A 58 6.28 -5.52 -28.58
C ILE A 58 7.45 -6.11 -29.40
N THR A 59 7.80 -5.56 -30.57
CA THR A 59 8.82 -6.16 -31.45
C THR A 59 10.25 -5.61 -31.27
N SER A 60 10.54 -4.81 -30.23
CA SER A 60 11.90 -4.29 -29.98
C SER A 60 12.58 -4.95 -28.77
N ASN A 61 13.91 -5.18 -28.85
CA ASN A 61 14.72 -5.66 -27.72
C ASN A 61 14.67 -4.72 -26.50
N ASP A 62 14.27 -3.46 -26.69
CA ASP A 62 14.08 -2.45 -25.64
C ASP A 62 12.78 -2.66 -24.83
N PHE A 63 11.91 -3.59 -25.25
CA PHE A 63 10.67 -3.92 -24.56
C PHE A 63 10.91 -4.76 -23.29
N TYR A 64 11.78 -5.77 -23.37
CA TYR A 64 12.10 -6.62 -22.21
C TYR A 64 12.82 -5.84 -21.10
N SER A 65 13.72 -4.91 -21.45
CA SER A 65 14.40 -4.03 -20.50
C SER A 65 13.44 -3.07 -19.79
N LYS A 66 12.40 -2.57 -20.48
CA LYS A 66 11.40 -1.63 -19.93
C LYS A 66 10.24 -2.31 -19.22
N HIS A 67 9.88 -3.54 -19.60
CA HIS A 67 8.67 -4.22 -19.14
C HIS A 67 8.91 -5.58 -18.47
N GLY A 68 10.16 -5.97 -18.18
CA GLY A 68 10.48 -7.24 -17.49
C GLY A 68 9.57 -7.57 -16.31
N PRO A 69 9.39 -6.65 -15.33
CA PRO A 69 8.48 -6.89 -14.19
C PRO A 69 7.00 -7.06 -14.58
N LEU A 70 6.55 -6.46 -15.69
CA LEU A 70 5.19 -6.65 -16.21
C LEU A 70 5.04 -7.99 -16.92
N ILE A 71 6.09 -8.44 -17.62
CA ILE A 71 6.14 -9.75 -18.25
C ILE A 71 6.12 -10.84 -17.18
N ASP A 72 6.98 -10.75 -16.15
CA ASP A 72 7.03 -11.72 -15.04
C ASP A 72 5.67 -11.84 -14.35
N PHE A 73 5.03 -10.71 -14.07
CA PHE A 73 3.69 -10.68 -13.49
C PHE A 73 2.62 -11.26 -14.44
N SER A 74 2.72 -10.97 -15.74
CA SER A 74 1.81 -11.54 -16.74
C SER A 74 2.00 -13.06 -16.86
N ILE A 75 3.23 -13.57 -16.77
CA ILE A 75 3.53 -15.00 -16.71
C ILE A 75 2.90 -15.62 -15.47
N GLU A 76 3.04 -14.99 -14.31
CA GLU A 76 2.45 -15.46 -13.05
C GLU A 76 0.91 -15.53 -13.13
N ARG A 77 0.27 -14.49 -13.67
CA ARG A 77 -1.19 -14.34 -13.70
C ARG A 77 -1.89 -14.99 -14.89
N CYS A 78 -1.23 -15.06 -16.04
CA CYS A 78 -1.79 -15.55 -17.30
C CYS A 78 -1.24 -16.92 -17.71
N GLY A 79 -0.17 -17.41 -17.08
CA GLY A 79 0.47 -18.69 -17.36
C GLY A 79 1.88 -18.51 -17.93
N GLN A 80 2.76 -19.47 -17.64
CA GLN A 80 4.15 -19.46 -18.12
C GLN A 80 4.24 -19.44 -19.64
N ASP A 81 3.27 -20.08 -20.29
CA ASP A 81 3.11 -20.09 -21.73
C ASP A 81 1.61 -20.15 -22.06
N LYS A 82 1.33 -20.08 -23.36
CA LYS A 82 -0.03 -20.14 -23.91
C LYS A 82 -0.80 -21.41 -23.55
N ASP A 83 -0.13 -22.52 -23.28
CA ASP A 83 -0.73 -23.82 -22.93
C ASP A 83 -1.10 -23.91 -21.44
N LYS A 84 -0.48 -23.09 -20.58
CA LYS A 84 -0.77 -23.04 -19.13
C LYS A 84 -1.90 -22.08 -18.72
N ALA A 85 -2.36 -21.20 -19.61
CA ALA A 85 -3.37 -20.19 -19.26
C ALA A 85 -4.70 -20.77 -18.78
N LYS A 86 -5.14 -21.89 -19.35
CA LYS A 86 -6.33 -22.60 -18.88
C LYS A 86 -6.19 -23.04 -17.42
N THR A 87 -5.04 -23.62 -17.06
CA THR A 87 -4.73 -24.04 -15.68
C THR A 87 -4.76 -22.85 -14.72
N LYS A 88 -4.18 -21.70 -15.12
CA LYS A 88 -4.25 -20.48 -14.31
C LYS A 88 -5.68 -19.97 -14.08
N PHE A 89 -6.54 -20.05 -15.09
CA PHE A 89 -7.94 -19.69 -14.93
C PHE A 89 -8.66 -20.64 -13.96
N GLU A 90 -8.38 -21.94 -14.04
CA GLU A 90 -8.94 -22.96 -13.15
C GLU A 90 -8.43 -22.82 -11.70
N GLU A 91 -7.16 -22.44 -11.50
CA GLU A 91 -6.59 -22.07 -10.20
C GLU A 91 -7.35 -20.89 -9.57
N LYS A 92 -7.67 -19.84 -10.33
CA LYS A 92 -8.47 -18.69 -9.83
C LYS A 92 -9.87 -19.10 -9.38
N ILE A 93 -10.52 -19.99 -10.13
CA ILE A 93 -11.81 -20.56 -9.73
C ILE A 93 -11.63 -21.39 -8.44
N HIS A 94 -10.58 -22.20 -8.34
CA HIS A 94 -10.27 -22.98 -7.15
C HIS A 94 -10.06 -22.10 -5.91
N HIS A 95 -9.28 -21.02 -6.01
CA HIS A 95 -9.10 -20.04 -4.93
C HIS A 95 -10.44 -19.41 -4.52
N SER A 96 -11.35 -19.14 -5.46
CA SER A 96 -12.69 -18.62 -5.16
C SER A 96 -13.52 -19.61 -4.31
N LYS A 97 -13.33 -20.92 -4.50
CA LYS A 97 -13.94 -21.96 -3.64
C LYS A 97 -13.33 -21.99 -2.25
N ILE A 98 -12.01 -21.85 -2.12
CA ILE A 98 -11.33 -21.73 -0.82
C ILE A 98 -11.90 -20.54 -0.06
N LYS A 99 -12.03 -19.38 -0.71
CA LYS A 99 -12.66 -18.18 -0.12
C LYS A 99 -14.10 -18.40 0.32
N THR A 100 -14.84 -19.28 -0.37
CA THR A 100 -16.19 -19.66 0.06
C THR A 100 -16.16 -20.41 1.40
N LYS A 101 -15.24 -21.37 1.56
CA LYS A 101 -15.06 -22.10 2.83
C LYS A 101 -14.64 -21.16 3.96
N GLN A 102 -13.73 -20.23 3.68
CA GLN A 102 -13.31 -19.20 4.65
C GLN A 102 -14.49 -18.34 5.08
N CYS A 103 -15.30 -17.85 4.13
CA CYS A 103 -16.48 -17.05 4.42
C CYS A 103 -17.49 -17.84 5.29
N ASP A 104 -17.80 -19.08 4.92
CA ASP A 104 -18.71 -19.95 5.69
C ASP A 104 -18.18 -20.19 7.11
N ALA A 105 -16.87 -20.42 7.28
CA ALA A 105 -16.23 -20.58 8.59
C ALA A 105 -16.36 -19.30 9.44
N ARG A 106 -16.09 -18.14 8.84
CA ARG A 106 -16.26 -16.84 9.50
C ARG A 106 -17.71 -16.58 9.88
N GLU A 107 -18.66 -16.88 9.00
CA GLU A 107 -20.09 -16.72 9.27
C GLU A 107 -20.56 -17.62 10.43
N ARG A 108 -20.08 -18.88 10.50
CA ARG A 108 -20.38 -19.76 11.64
C ARG A 108 -19.82 -19.19 12.95
N GLN A 109 -18.59 -18.68 12.92
CA GLN A 109 -17.97 -18.05 14.09
C GLN A 109 -18.67 -16.74 14.49
N CYS A 110 -19.23 -15.99 13.53
CA CYS A 110 -20.06 -14.81 13.81
C CYS A 110 -21.41 -15.18 14.43
N LYS A 111 -22.00 -16.32 14.03
CA LYS A 111 -23.31 -16.80 14.49
C LYS A 111 -23.25 -17.60 15.79
N ALA A 112 -22.08 -18.11 16.16
CA ALA A 112 -21.90 -18.82 17.42
C ALA A 112 -22.20 -17.85 18.57
N GLU A 113 -23.29 -18.13 19.30
CA GLU A 113 -23.79 -17.28 20.40
C GLU A 113 -22.81 -17.21 21.58
N GLN A 114 -21.89 -18.17 21.67
CA GLN A 114 -20.81 -18.17 22.67
C GLN A 114 -19.54 -17.59 22.05
N ARG A 115 -19.22 -16.35 22.43
CA ARG A 115 -17.85 -15.84 22.34
C ARG A 115 -16.98 -16.82 23.12
N ILE A 116 -15.99 -17.41 22.45
CA ILE A 116 -15.00 -18.21 23.15
C ILE A 116 -14.08 -17.22 23.83
N ASP A 117 -14.13 -17.13 25.16
CA ASP A 117 -13.15 -16.35 25.91
C ASP A 117 -11.75 -16.82 25.51
N SER A 118 -10.87 -15.87 25.19
CA SER A 118 -9.50 -16.14 24.82
C SER A 118 -8.78 -16.84 25.99
N ASN A 119 -8.60 -18.16 25.89
CA ASN A 119 -7.79 -18.90 26.85
C ASN A 119 -6.31 -18.71 26.53
N CYS A 120 -5.70 -17.74 27.22
CA CYS A 120 -4.30 -17.37 27.03
C CYS A 120 -3.31 -18.19 27.87
N ASP A 121 -3.78 -19.03 28.78
CA ASP A 121 -2.94 -19.81 29.71
C ASP A 121 -2.14 -20.90 28.98
N GLY A 122 -2.56 -21.30 27.78
CA GLY A 122 -1.88 -22.29 26.95
C GLY A 122 -0.79 -21.75 26.01
N ILE A 123 -0.54 -20.43 25.97
CA ILE A 123 0.41 -19.81 25.04
C ILE A 123 1.54 -19.14 25.83
N ASP A 124 2.62 -19.88 26.08
CA ASP A 124 3.80 -19.35 26.76
C ASP A 124 4.68 -18.49 25.83
N SER A 125 4.75 -17.17 26.09
CA SER A 125 5.62 -16.23 25.36
C SER A 125 7.01 -16.05 26.01
N SER A 126 7.36 -16.88 26.99
CA SER A 126 8.62 -16.79 27.74
C SER A 126 9.76 -17.53 27.02
N PHE A 127 10.36 -16.87 26.03
CA PHE A 127 11.56 -17.35 25.36
C PHE A 127 12.50 -16.20 24.98
N ASN A 128 13.79 -16.54 24.85
CA ASN A 128 14.85 -15.57 24.54
C ASN A 128 14.95 -15.28 23.04
N GLY A 129 15.58 -14.16 22.69
CA GLY A 129 15.91 -13.80 21.30
C GLY A 129 14.91 -12.88 20.61
N CYS A 130 13.76 -12.59 21.22
CA CYS A 130 12.83 -11.56 20.75
C CYS A 130 12.83 -10.32 21.65
N TRP A 131 13.79 -9.44 21.38
CA TRP A 131 14.01 -8.19 22.11
C TRP A 131 12.92 -7.14 21.85
N ARG A 132 12.89 -6.10 22.70
CA ARG A 132 12.02 -4.92 22.52
C ARG A 132 12.25 -4.31 21.14
N LYS A 133 11.19 -3.76 20.55
CA LYS A 133 11.26 -3.09 19.25
C LYS A 133 12.02 -1.77 19.37
N THR A 134 12.80 -1.48 18.33
CA THR A 134 13.64 -0.28 18.22
C THR A 134 13.73 0.23 16.79
N TYR A 135 12.93 -0.31 15.86
CA TYR A 135 13.13 -0.10 14.42
C TYR A 135 12.99 1.37 13.98
N ASP A 136 12.16 2.16 14.67
CA ASP A 136 12.00 3.61 14.45
C ASP A 136 12.79 4.46 15.48
N ASP A 137 13.58 3.84 16.37
CA ASP A 137 14.40 4.58 17.33
C ASP A 137 15.55 5.26 16.60
N ILE A 138 16.02 6.39 17.12
CA ILE A 138 17.20 7.06 16.58
C ILE A 138 18.45 6.22 16.87
N ASP A 139 19.19 5.89 15.83
CA ASP A 139 20.45 5.16 15.93
C ASP A 139 21.54 6.08 16.47
N LYS A 140 21.79 6.00 17.78
CA LYS A 140 22.81 6.78 18.46
C LYS A 140 24.25 6.44 18.03
N LYS A 141 24.47 5.32 17.33
CA LYS A 141 25.81 4.93 16.86
C LYS A 141 26.18 5.60 15.55
N ASN A 142 25.18 6.02 14.78
CA ASN A 142 25.35 6.73 13.51
C ASN A 142 24.99 8.20 13.75
N ASN A 143 25.95 9.12 13.64
CA ASN A 143 25.80 10.57 13.95
C ASN A 143 24.81 11.34 13.05
N ASN A 144 23.95 10.65 12.29
CA ASN A 144 23.14 11.20 11.21
C ASN A 144 21.64 11.36 11.58
N ASN A 145 21.26 11.15 12.84
CA ASN A 145 19.85 11.19 13.30
C ASN A 145 18.92 10.23 12.51
N GLU A 146 19.45 9.11 12.04
CA GLU A 146 18.68 8.12 11.28
C GLU A 146 18.00 7.11 12.21
N THR A 147 16.96 6.45 11.73
CA THR A 147 16.32 5.35 12.45
C THR A 147 17.20 4.09 12.41
N VAL A 148 17.09 3.23 13.42
CA VAL A 148 17.80 1.95 13.50
C VAL A 148 17.51 1.05 12.27
N LYS A 149 16.28 1.09 11.74
CA LYS A 149 15.90 0.41 10.50
C LYS A 149 15.27 1.41 9.54
N LYS A 150 15.69 1.31 8.27
CA LYS A 150 15.08 2.04 7.15
C LYS A 150 14.25 1.09 6.31
N TRP A 151 13.34 1.63 5.51
CA TRP A 151 12.67 0.88 4.45
C TRP A 151 13.71 0.28 3.49
N LEU A 152 13.64 -1.02 3.23
CA LEU A 152 14.57 -1.69 2.31
C LEU A 152 13.92 -1.82 0.94
N CYS A 153 14.34 -0.98 -0.01
CA CYS A 153 13.75 -0.89 -1.36
C CYS A 153 14.74 -1.29 -2.48
N GLU A 154 15.89 -1.88 -2.14
CA GLU A 154 16.94 -2.22 -3.11
C GLU A 154 16.66 -3.57 -3.78
N ASP A 155 16.60 -3.59 -5.10
CA ASP A 155 16.31 -4.80 -5.90
C ASP A 155 17.45 -5.84 -5.84
N ASN A 156 18.68 -5.41 -5.49
CA ASN A 156 19.88 -6.27 -5.42
C ASN A 156 19.97 -7.13 -4.15
N ARG A 157 18.98 -7.08 -3.25
CA ARG A 157 18.89 -8.08 -2.17
C ARG A 157 18.20 -9.29 -2.78
N ALA A 158 18.91 -10.40 -2.93
CA ALA A 158 18.52 -11.65 -3.61
C ALA A 158 17.20 -12.32 -3.15
N HIS A 159 16.40 -11.64 -2.33
CA HIS A 159 15.25 -12.16 -1.62
C HIS A 159 14.08 -11.17 -1.56
N LEU A 160 14.10 -10.04 -2.29
CA LEU A 160 13.00 -9.06 -2.32
C LEU A 160 12.35 -9.01 -3.70
N ASN A 161 11.02 -9.11 -3.76
CA ASN A 161 10.28 -8.95 -5.00
C ASN A 161 10.47 -7.54 -5.58
N THR A 162 10.76 -7.45 -6.88
CA THR A 162 11.03 -6.21 -7.60
C THR A 162 9.96 -5.15 -7.37
N GLY A 163 10.36 -3.96 -6.95
CA GLY A 163 9.47 -2.82 -6.70
C GLY A 163 8.74 -2.81 -5.35
N ALA A 164 8.93 -3.83 -4.50
CA ALA A 164 8.47 -3.81 -3.11
C ALA A 164 9.50 -3.12 -2.20
N CYS A 165 9.05 -2.67 -1.03
CA CYS A 165 9.92 -2.18 0.04
C CYS A 165 9.60 -2.91 1.34
N VAL A 166 10.62 -3.42 2.04
CA VAL A 166 10.43 -4.13 3.33
C VAL A 166 10.22 -3.12 4.45
N PRO A 167 9.10 -3.19 5.20
CA PRO A 167 8.86 -2.31 6.35
C PRO A 167 9.95 -2.46 7.43
N PRO A 168 10.36 -1.36 8.09
CA PRO A 168 11.19 -1.41 9.29
C PRO A 168 10.64 -2.34 10.38
N ARG A 169 9.30 -2.48 10.49
CA ARG A 169 8.62 -3.37 11.44
C ARG A 169 8.81 -4.86 11.11
N THR A 170 8.75 -5.25 9.83
CA THR A 170 8.86 -6.65 9.39
C THR A 170 10.30 -7.17 9.48
N GLN A 171 11.30 -6.31 9.32
CA GLN A 171 12.72 -6.69 9.40
C GLN A 171 13.11 -7.41 10.72
N PRO A 172 12.65 -6.95 11.90
CA PRO A 172 12.85 -7.63 13.18
C PRO A 172 11.63 -8.46 13.63
N LEU A 173 10.85 -9.05 12.73
CA LEU A 173 9.74 -9.95 13.09
C LEU A 173 10.24 -11.09 13.99
N CYS A 174 9.60 -11.29 15.14
CA CYS A 174 10.02 -12.30 16.12
C CYS A 174 9.81 -13.72 15.59
N VAL A 175 10.90 -14.40 15.26
CA VAL A 175 10.92 -15.83 14.89
C VAL A 175 12.01 -16.61 15.62
N ALA A 176 12.63 -16.00 16.65
CA ALA A 176 13.83 -16.52 17.31
C ALA A 176 13.62 -17.83 18.08
N ASN A 177 12.38 -18.16 18.45
CA ASN A 177 12.05 -19.47 19.01
C ASN A 177 12.10 -20.61 17.98
N MET A 178 11.98 -20.29 16.68
CA MET A 178 11.97 -21.29 15.61
C MET A 178 13.32 -21.37 14.90
N VAL A 179 13.97 -20.24 14.65
CA VAL A 179 15.21 -20.15 13.88
C VAL A 179 16.22 -19.23 14.56
N ASN A 180 17.49 -19.64 14.61
CA ASN A 180 18.56 -18.81 15.15
C ASN A 180 19.20 -17.89 14.09
N SER A 181 20.14 -17.05 14.52
CA SER A 181 20.84 -16.07 13.67
C SER A 181 21.64 -16.68 12.51
N TRP A 182 22.00 -17.97 12.59
CA TRP A 182 22.69 -18.68 11.52
C TRP A 182 21.73 -19.32 10.51
N GLY A 183 20.42 -19.20 10.73
CA GLY A 183 19.45 -19.92 9.93
C GLY A 183 19.55 -21.41 10.20
N ASN A 184 19.40 -21.83 11.46
CA ASN A 184 19.15 -23.22 11.79
C ASN A 184 17.86 -23.28 12.60
N ILE A 185 17.02 -24.29 12.32
CA ILE A 185 15.84 -24.58 13.14
C ILE A 185 16.32 -25.03 14.52
N VAL A 186 15.87 -24.32 15.57
CA VAL A 186 16.34 -24.52 16.96
C VAL A 186 15.29 -25.13 17.89
N THR A 187 14.07 -25.31 17.41
CA THR A 187 12.99 -25.97 18.15
C THR A 187 12.49 -27.19 17.40
N ASP A 188 11.79 -28.06 18.12
CA ASP A 188 11.15 -29.21 17.50
C ASP A 188 9.95 -28.76 16.66
N LEU A 189 10.15 -28.71 15.35
CA LEU A 189 9.11 -28.53 14.33
C LEU A 189 8.83 -29.86 13.61
N SER A 190 8.74 -30.99 14.33
CA SER A 190 8.50 -32.30 13.71
C SER A 190 7.02 -32.62 13.45
N THR A 191 6.09 -31.95 14.14
CA THR A 191 4.65 -32.20 14.07
C THR A 191 3.86 -30.92 13.77
N LYS A 192 2.64 -31.08 13.22
CA LYS A 192 1.72 -29.97 12.96
C LYS A 192 1.36 -29.22 14.26
N ASP A 193 1.22 -29.93 15.37
CA ASP A 193 0.89 -29.35 16.67
C ASP A 193 2.06 -28.54 17.26
N ASN A 194 3.29 -29.05 17.18
CA ASN A 194 4.46 -28.32 17.63
C ASN A 194 4.70 -27.07 16.78
N LEU A 195 4.53 -27.17 15.45
CA LEU A 195 4.60 -26.02 14.55
C LEU A 195 3.57 -24.95 14.92
N LYS A 196 2.30 -25.34 15.10
CA LYS A 196 1.22 -24.43 15.49
C LYS A 196 1.53 -23.75 16.84
N LYS A 197 2.01 -24.53 17.81
CA LYS A 197 2.40 -24.03 19.14
C LYS A 197 3.47 -22.96 19.02
N GLU A 198 4.57 -23.23 18.32
CA GLU A 198 5.70 -22.30 18.21
C GLU A 198 5.35 -21.02 17.43
N LEU A 199 4.52 -21.12 16.39
CA LEU A 199 3.98 -19.94 15.70
C LEU A 199 3.13 -19.06 16.65
N LYS A 200 2.22 -19.66 17.43
CA LYS A 200 1.40 -18.92 18.40
C LYS A 200 2.25 -18.22 19.46
N ARG A 201 3.31 -18.89 19.95
CA ARG A 201 4.27 -18.28 20.91
C ARG A 201 4.98 -17.08 20.31
N ALA A 202 5.47 -17.21 19.07
CA ALA A 202 6.13 -16.14 18.32
C ALA A 202 5.20 -14.93 18.11
N MET A 203 3.98 -15.17 17.64
CA MET A 203 2.97 -14.15 17.40
C MET A 203 2.58 -13.41 18.69
N LYS A 204 2.31 -14.13 19.78
CA LYS A 204 2.01 -13.53 21.08
C LYS A 204 3.15 -12.62 21.54
N LYS A 205 4.39 -13.11 21.50
CA LYS A 205 5.57 -12.34 21.93
C LYS A 205 5.82 -11.11 21.05
N GLU A 206 5.63 -11.25 19.74
CA GLU A 206 5.73 -10.14 18.79
C GLU A 206 4.75 -9.02 19.14
N ILE A 207 3.49 -9.36 19.43
CA ILE A 207 2.45 -8.39 19.77
C ILE A 207 2.70 -7.73 21.11
N GLU A 208 3.17 -8.47 22.13
CA GLU A 208 3.57 -7.86 23.40
C GLU A 208 4.64 -6.77 23.20
N ASN A 209 5.67 -7.08 22.41
CA ASN A 209 6.76 -6.16 22.11
C ASN A 209 6.31 -4.96 21.26
N ILE A 210 5.40 -5.17 20.29
CA ILE A 210 4.80 -4.11 19.48
C ILE A 210 3.90 -3.22 20.35
N TYR A 211 3.06 -3.79 21.21
CA TYR A 211 2.18 -3.02 22.09
C TYR A 211 2.96 -2.04 22.94
N ASP A 212 4.00 -2.54 23.61
CA ASP A 212 4.89 -1.73 24.43
C ASP A 212 5.49 -0.57 23.63
N TYR A 213 5.97 -0.86 22.42
CA TYR A 213 6.59 0.14 21.54
C TYR A 213 5.64 1.26 21.11
N TYR A 214 4.39 0.90 20.80
CA TYR A 214 3.35 1.87 20.41
C TYR A 214 2.80 2.61 21.63
N ASN A 215 2.68 1.95 22.78
CA ASN A 215 2.25 2.60 24.02
C ASN A 215 3.28 3.62 24.52
N GLU A 216 4.57 3.40 24.28
CA GLU A 216 5.62 4.41 24.53
C GLU A 216 5.60 5.57 23.51
N GLY A 217 4.82 5.47 22.43
CA GLY A 217 4.78 6.46 21.35
C GLY A 217 6.06 6.50 20.51
N LYS A 218 6.83 5.40 20.48
CA LYS A 218 8.11 5.33 19.77
C LYS A 218 7.95 5.16 18.27
N ALA A 219 7.04 4.26 17.86
CA ALA A 219 6.70 4.04 16.45
C ALA A 219 6.30 5.34 15.77
N ILE A 220 6.83 5.62 14.57
CA ILE A 220 6.54 6.86 13.83
C ILE A 220 5.03 7.00 13.59
N ILE A 221 4.37 5.93 13.20
CA ILE A 221 2.92 5.94 12.90
C ILE A 221 2.01 6.09 14.12
N SER A 222 2.57 6.00 15.33
CA SER A 222 1.84 6.25 16.59
C SER A 222 1.84 7.74 16.98
N LYS A 223 2.57 8.59 16.24
CA LYS A 223 2.75 10.01 16.57
C LYS A 223 1.68 10.91 15.94
N GLY A 224 1.50 12.09 16.53
CA GLY A 224 0.74 13.21 15.98
C GLY A 224 1.60 14.10 15.07
N PRO A 225 0.98 15.12 14.43
CA PRO A 225 1.70 16.11 13.62
C PRO A 225 2.76 16.90 14.40
N ASP A 226 2.62 17.03 15.72
CA ASP A 226 3.62 17.64 16.60
C ASP A 226 4.84 16.73 16.88
N GLY A 227 4.81 15.49 16.38
CA GLY A 227 5.84 14.48 16.61
C GLY A 227 5.79 13.81 17.98
N LYS A 228 4.76 14.07 18.79
CA LYS A 228 4.54 13.43 20.09
C LYS A 228 3.62 12.24 19.97
N LYS A 229 3.49 11.44 21.03
CA LYS A 229 2.54 10.32 21.11
C LYS A 229 1.13 10.82 20.77
N GLY A 230 0.51 10.22 19.76
CA GLY A 230 -0.85 10.55 19.36
C GLY A 230 -1.88 10.07 20.39
N PRO A 231 -3.12 10.61 20.35
CA PRO A 231 -4.19 10.13 21.20
C PRO A 231 -4.50 8.66 20.90
N PRO A 232 -4.94 7.87 21.89
CA PRO A 232 -5.45 6.52 21.68
C PRO A 232 -6.58 6.50 20.64
N ASP A 233 -6.78 5.36 20.00
CA ASP A 233 -7.92 5.15 19.13
C ASP A 233 -9.24 5.01 19.92
N LYS A 234 -10.36 4.86 19.20
CA LYS A 234 -11.70 4.72 19.78
C LYS A 234 -11.86 3.51 20.71
N ASN A 235 -10.99 2.52 20.63
CA ASN A 235 -11.00 1.31 21.45
C ASN A 235 -10.00 1.40 22.61
N GLY A 236 -9.38 2.57 22.82
CA GLY A 236 -8.41 2.80 23.89
C GLY A 236 -7.02 2.22 23.61
N MET A 237 -6.75 1.76 22.38
CA MET A 237 -5.44 1.27 21.99
C MET A 237 -4.52 2.41 21.57
N PRO A 238 -3.18 2.27 21.71
CA PRO A 238 -2.26 3.26 21.19
C PRO A 238 -2.51 3.54 19.69
N LYS A 239 -2.35 4.78 19.26
CA LYS A 239 -2.58 5.19 17.86
C LYS A 239 -1.89 4.23 16.88
N SER A 240 -2.64 3.74 15.89
CA SER A 240 -2.17 2.82 14.83
C SER A 240 -1.68 1.44 15.29
N PHE A 241 -1.82 1.09 16.58
CA PHE A 241 -1.40 -0.22 17.10
C PHE A 241 -2.14 -1.37 16.42
N CYS A 242 -3.47 -1.28 16.28
CA CYS A 242 -4.24 -2.36 15.67
C CYS A 242 -3.84 -2.62 14.22
N HIS A 243 -3.53 -1.59 13.44
CA HIS A 243 -2.96 -1.79 12.10
C HIS A 243 -1.61 -2.50 12.13
N ALA A 244 -0.76 -2.23 13.12
CA ALA A 244 0.49 -2.96 13.27
C ALA A 244 0.27 -4.42 13.67
N ALA A 245 -0.73 -4.71 14.51
CA ALA A 245 -1.13 -6.07 14.86
C ALA A 245 -1.66 -6.86 13.65
N GLU A 246 -2.53 -6.25 12.85
CA GLU A 246 -3.06 -6.81 11.59
C GLU A 246 -1.94 -7.09 10.57
N ARG A 247 -1.03 -6.13 10.36
CA ARG A 247 0.12 -6.28 9.44
C ARG A 247 1.07 -7.38 9.92
N THR A 248 1.31 -7.47 11.23
CA THR A 248 2.11 -8.55 11.83
C THR A 248 1.46 -9.91 11.61
N TYR A 249 0.15 -10.03 11.83
CA TYR A 249 -0.58 -11.27 11.52
C TYR A 249 -0.41 -11.68 10.06
N ASN A 250 -0.53 -10.72 9.13
CA ASN A 250 -0.33 -10.97 7.70
C ASN A 250 1.12 -11.33 7.36
N ASP A 251 2.12 -10.70 7.98
CA ASP A 251 3.53 -11.10 7.77
C ASP A 251 3.77 -12.56 8.19
N PHE A 252 3.24 -12.99 9.35
CA PHE A 252 3.33 -14.39 9.77
C PHE A 252 2.60 -15.32 8.79
N LYS A 253 1.40 -14.95 8.35
CA LYS A 253 0.63 -15.70 7.36
C LYS A 253 1.42 -15.93 6.09
N HIS A 254 1.91 -14.86 5.48
CA HIS A 254 2.58 -14.93 4.18
C HIS A 254 3.99 -15.52 4.29
N MET A 255 4.62 -15.47 5.47
CA MET A 255 5.81 -16.27 5.77
C MET A 255 5.48 -17.77 5.81
N VAL A 256 4.36 -18.18 6.44
CA VAL A 256 3.91 -19.57 6.49
C VAL A 256 3.55 -20.08 5.09
N ILE A 257 2.78 -19.30 4.33
CA ILE A 257 2.37 -19.62 2.95
C ILE A 257 3.57 -19.62 1.99
N GLY A 258 4.58 -18.78 2.24
CA GLY A 258 5.78 -18.67 1.42
C GLY A 258 5.68 -17.66 0.27
N ASP A 259 4.66 -16.82 0.27
CA ASP A 259 4.40 -15.77 -0.72
C ASP A 259 4.75 -14.36 -0.21
N ILE A 260 5.29 -14.24 1.01
CA ILE A 260 5.80 -12.97 1.53
C ILE A 260 6.83 -12.34 0.56
N PRO A 261 6.74 -11.03 0.23
CA PRO A 261 7.61 -10.43 -0.78
C PRO A 261 9.09 -10.37 -0.40
N TRP A 262 9.45 -10.63 0.85
CA TRP A 262 10.82 -10.63 1.36
C TRP A 262 11.14 -11.97 2.02
N LYS A 263 12.15 -12.68 1.51
CA LYS A 263 12.48 -14.07 1.87
C LYS A 263 13.90 -14.22 2.43
N PRO A 264 14.23 -13.57 3.56
CA PRO A 264 15.52 -13.77 4.21
C PRO A 264 15.71 -15.25 4.58
N GLY A 265 16.96 -15.68 4.79
CA GLY A 265 17.27 -17.09 5.07
C GLY A 265 16.43 -17.70 6.20
N SER A 266 16.13 -16.92 7.25
CA SER A 266 15.25 -17.32 8.36
C SER A 266 13.83 -17.66 7.90
N PHE A 267 13.20 -16.78 7.11
CA PHE A 267 11.83 -16.98 6.62
C PHE A 267 11.77 -18.14 5.63
N SER A 268 12.75 -18.22 4.73
CA SER A 268 12.86 -19.30 3.75
C SER A 268 12.94 -20.67 4.43
N GLN A 269 13.75 -20.80 5.49
CA GLN A 269 13.87 -22.07 6.21
C GLN A 269 12.62 -22.44 6.99
N ILE A 270 11.97 -21.46 7.63
CA ILE A 270 10.69 -21.68 8.31
C ILE A 270 9.66 -22.18 7.29
N HIS A 271 9.54 -21.51 6.15
CA HIS A 271 8.62 -21.90 5.09
C HIS A 271 8.90 -23.31 4.57
N GLU A 272 10.14 -23.64 4.21
CA GLU A 272 10.51 -24.98 3.73
C GLU A 272 10.21 -26.04 4.79
N LYS A 273 10.46 -25.75 6.07
CA LYS A 273 10.15 -26.69 7.15
C LYS A 273 8.65 -26.89 7.32
N ILE A 274 7.85 -25.82 7.22
CA ILE A 274 6.38 -25.89 7.22
C ILE A 274 5.90 -26.75 6.06
N LYS A 275 6.38 -26.45 4.85
CA LYS A 275 6.02 -27.16 3.63
C LYS A 275 6.30 -28.65 3.77
N GLN A 276 7.48 -29.04 4.24
CA GLN A 276 7.83 -30.43 4.53
C GLN A 276 6.82 -31.08 5.49
N ILE A 277 6.50 -30.46 6.63
CA ILE A 277 5.59 -31.04 7.62
C ILE A 277 4.17 -31.19 7.08
N ILE A 278 3.68 -30.16 6.37
CA ILE A 278 2.31 -30.12 5.87
C ILE A 278 2.13 -31.10 4.70
N GLU A 279 3.09 -31.16 3.77
CA GLU A 279 3.03 -32.00 2.56
C GLU A 279 3.51 -33.45 2.79
N GLU A 280 4.52 -33.71 3.63
CA GLU A 280 5.07 -35.06 3.82
C GLU A 280 4.27 -35.92 4.80
N GLN A 281 3.68 -35.34 5.85
CA GLN A 281 2.90 -36.12 6.83
C GLN A 281 1.60 -36.69 6.25
N GLU A 282 1.10 -36.15 5.14
CA GLU A 282 -0.07 -36.70 4.45
C GLU A 282 0.30 -37.85 3.52
N ASN A 283 1.51 -37.85 2.96
CA ASN A 283 2.04 -38.96 2.17
C ASN A 283 2.33 -40.23 3.00
N LYS A 284 2.62 -40.12 4.30
CA LYS A 284 2.81 -41.28 5.20
C LYS A 284 1.50 -41.94 5.67
N LYS A 285 0.34 -41.30 5.47
CA LYS A 285 -1.00 -41.88 5.74
C LYS A 285 -1.59 -42.63 4.55
N LYS A 286 -0.76 -43.13 3.62
CA LYS A 286 -1.15 -43.93 2.44
C LYS A 286 -1.67 -45.34 2.79
N ASN A 287 -2.78 -45.40 3.51
CA ASN A 287 -3.68 -46.56 3.58
C ASN A 287 -5.17 -46.15 3.63
N LYS A 288 -5.53 -44.91 3.27
CA LYS A 288 -6.93 -44.50 3.05
C LYS A 288 -7.09 -43.70 1.76
N THR A 289 -8.15 -44.03 1.04
CA THR A 289 -8.49 -43.75 -0.37
C THR A 289 -8.83 -42.29 -0.68
N THR A 290 -8.15 -41.32 -0.06
CA THR A 290 -8.32 -39.89 -0.34
C THR A 290 -6.96 -39.18 -0.26
N ASN A 291 -6.33 -38.97 -1.41
CA ASN A 291 -5.26 -37.98 -1.54
C ASN A 291 -5.87 -36.59 -1.34
N SER A 292 -5.81 -36.04 -0.14
CA SER A 292 -5.72 -34.58 -0.01
C SER A 292 -4.33 -34.32 0.55
N ASN A 293 -3.42 -33.77 -0.25
CA ASN A 293 -2.24 -33.10 0.27
C ASN A 293 -2.69 -31.65 0.52
N LYS A 294 -2.80 -31.24 1.77
CA LYS A 294 -3.13 -29.87 2.17
C LYS A 294 -1.97 -28.96 1.81
N THR A 295 -2.26 -27.77 1.30
CA THR A 295 -1.23 -26.73 1.12
C THR A 295 -0.99 -25.98 2.44
N PRO A 296 0.16 -25.28 2.61
CA PRO A 296 0.36 -24.37 3.74
C PRO A 296 -0.75 -23.31 3.88
N GLU A 297 -1.32 -22.85 2.76
CA GLU A 297 -2.46 -21.94 2.74
C GLU A 297 -3.73 -22.59 3.31
N GLU A 298 -4.06 -23.82 2.87
CA GLU A 298 -5.21 -24.55 3.41
C GLU A 298 -5.05 -24.82 4.92
N TRP A 299 -3.83 -25.14 5.36
CA TRP A 299 -3.53 -25.34 6.77
C TRP A 299 -3.62 -24.05 7.58
N TRP A 300 -3.11 -22.92 7.08
CA TRP A 300 -3.28 -21.63 7.74
C TRP A 300 -4.76 -21.29 7.90
N ASN A 301 -5.55 -21.46 6.85
CA ASN A 301 -6.98 -21.17 6.85
C ASN A 301 -7.79 -22.03 7.84
N GLU A 302 -7.38 -23.29 8.04
CA GLU A 302 -7.99 -24.19 9.04
C GLU A 302 -7.75 -23.70 10.48
N HIS A 303 -6.62 -23.02 10.72
CA HIS A 303 -6.19 -22.55 12.05
C HIS A 303 -6.18 -21.02 12.18
N GLU A 304 -6.77 -20.29 11.23
CA GLU A 304 -6.67 -18.82 11.11
C GLU A 304 -7.09 -18.10 12.42
N TYR A 305 -8.15 -18.62 13.05
CA TYR A 305 -8.68 -18.13 14.32
C TYR A 305 -7.77 -18.46 15.50
N GLU A 306 -7.18 -19.66 15.55
CA GLU A 306 -6.23 -20.03 16.60
C GLU A 306 -4.97 -19.17 16.59
N PHE A 307 -4.54 -18.73 15.40
CA PHE A 307 -3.45 -17.76 15.25
C PHE A 307 -3.88 -16.35 15.65
N TRP A 308 -5.11 -15.94 15.34
CA TRP A 308 -5.65 -14.66 15.83
C TRP A 308 -5.82 -14.63 17.35
N GLU A 309 -6.20 -15.75 17.99
CA GLU A 309 -6.22 -15.87 19.44
C GLU A 309 -4.84 -15.55 20.06
N ALA A 310 -3.74 -15.93 19.41
CA ALA A 310 -2.40 -15.57 19.89
C ALA A 310 -2.14 -14.05 19.86
N ILE A 311 -2.67 -13.36 18.84
CA ILE A 311 -2.63 -11.88 18.75
C ILE A 311 -3.44 -11.28 19.91
N LYS A 312 -4.69 -11.72 20.10
CA LYS A 312 -5.56 -11.26 21.19
C LYS A 312 -4.91 -11.49 22.56
N CYS A 313 -4.28 -12.63 22.77
CA CYS A 313 -3.55 -12.93 24.00
C CYS A 313 -2.34 -12.03 24.24
N GLY A 314 -1.63 -11.60 23.18
CA GLY A 314 -0.56 -10.60 23.30
C GLY A 314 -1.10 -9.25 23.75
N ILE A 315 -2.23 -8.80 23.16
CA ILE A 315 -2.93 -7.57 23.53
C ILE A 315 -3.40 -7.62 24.99
N GLN A 316 -4.11 -8.70 25.36
CA GLN A 316 -4.62 -8.89 26.72
C GLN A 316 -3.48 -8.89 27.75
N ASN A 317 -2.35 -9.53 27.44
CA ASN A 317 -1.22 -9.60 28.37
C ASN A 317 -0.55 -8.24 28.59
N SER A 318 -0.27 -7.48 27.53
CA SER A 318 0.37 -6.15 27.65
C SER A 318 -0.61 -5.06 28.10
N GLY A 319 -1.90 -5.22 27.80
CA GLY A 319 -2.98 -4.32 28.19
C GLY A 319 -3.64 -4.63 29.54
N LYS A 320 -3.06 -5.50 30.39
CA LYS A 320 -3.61 -5.84 31.71
C LYS A 320 -3.90 -4.60 32.57
N ALA A 321 -3.00 -3.63 32.56
CA ALA A 321 -3.16 -2.38 33.32
C ALA A 321 -4.37 -1.54 32.84
N THR A 322 -4.72 -1.64 31.55
CA THR A 322 -5.86 -0.96 30.93
C THR A 322 -7.09 -1.84 30.82
N LYS A 323 -7.08 -3.05 31.42
CA LYS A 323 -8.15 -4.07 31.33
C LYS A 323 -8.50 -4.42 29.89
N ALA A 324 -7.50 -4.48 29.02
CA ALA A 324 -7.70 -4.94 27.64
C ALA A 324 -8.21 -6.39 27.63
N THR A 325 -9.22 -6.63 26.81
CA THR A 325 -9.87 -7.91 26.55
C THR A 325 -9.13 -8.72 25.48
N GLY A 326 -8.35 -8.06 24.62
CA GLY A 326 -7.75 -8.64 23.44
C GLY A 326 -8.58 -8.42 22.17
N GLU A 327 -9.84 -8.02 22.28
CA GLU A 327 -10.75 -7.80 21.15
C GLU A 327 -10.69 -6.37 20.58
N GLU A 328 -9.86 -5.49 21.14
CA GLU A 328 -9.79 -4.06 20.76
C GLU A 328 -9.37 -3.87 19.29
N CYS A 329 -8.62 -4.81 18.73
CA CYS A 329 -8.23 -4.82 17.32
C CYS A 329 -9.13 -5.70 16.46
N GLY A 330 -10.28 -6.12 16.98
CA GLY A 330 -11.25 -6.97 16.29
C GLY A 330 -11.31 -8.38 16.88
N TYR A 331 -12.53 -8.89 17.02
CA TYR A 331 -12.76 -10.28 17.44
C TYR A 331 -12.30 -11.30 16.38
N HIS A 332 -12.42 -10.93 15.11
CA HIS A 332 -12.06 -11.79 13.98
C HIS A 332 -10.70 -11.42 13.39
N PRO A 333 -9.97 -12.40 12.83
CA PRO A 333 -8.79 -12.14 12.02
C PRO A 333 -9.11 -11.14 10.90
N PRO A 334 -8.12 -10.30 10.51
CA PRO A 334 -8.34 -9.30 9.48
C PRO A 334 -8.80 -9.93 8.16
N SER A 335 -9.62 -9.19 7.42
CA SER A 335 -10.11 -9.62 6.11
C SER A 335 -8.94 -9.72 5.13
N ASP A 336 -8.68 -10.94 4.66
CA ASP A 336 -7.61 -11.29 3.72
C ASP A 336 -7.95 -10.95 2.25
N THR A 337 -8.22 -9.67 1.98
CA THR A 337 -8.51 -9.25 0.60
C THR A 337 -7.31 -8.69 -0.13
N ASP A 338 -6.29 -8.25 0.60
CA ASP A 338 -5.17 -7.49 0.05
C ASP A 338 -3.92 -8.38 -0.06
N ASP A 339 -3.15 -8.16 -1.12
CA ASP A 339 -1.85 -8.79 -1.34
C ASP A 339 -0.85 -8.39 -0.23
N PRO A 340 0.10 -9.24 0.18
CA PRO A 340 1.09 -8.86 1.18
C PRO A 340 1.88 -7.59 0.82
N PHE A 341 2.15 -7.35 -0.46
CA PHE A 341 2.75 -6.09 -0.91
C PHE A 341 1.83 -4.89 -0.66
N ASP A 342 0.52 -5.03 -0.90
CA ASP A 342 -0.45 -3.94 -0.69
C ASP A 342 -0.45 -3.50 0.79
N TRP A 343 -0.31 -4.44 1.73
CA TRP A 343 -0.18 -4.12 3.17
C TRP A 343 1.08 -3.32 3.49
N TRP A 344 2.24 -3.70 2.92
CA TRP A 344 3.48 -2.96 3.11
C TRP A 344 3.43 -1.57 2.47
N PHE A 345 2.85 -1.47 1.27
CA PHE A 345 2.73 -0.17 0.60
C PHE A 345 1.78 0.76 1.34
N LYS A 346 0.69 0.21 1.90
CA LYS A 346 -0.21 0.91 2.83
C LYS A 346 0.52 1.39 4.09
N GLU A 347 1.37 0.56 4.70
CA GLU A 347 2.19 0.92 5.86
C GLU A 347 3.17 2.07 5.52
N TRP A 348 3.85 1.98 4.38
CA TRP A 348 4.73 3.03 3.87
C TRP A 348 3.97 4.35 3.67
N GLY A 349 2.81 4.29 3.03
CA GLY A 349 1.97 5.45 2.76
C GLY A 349 1.51 6.12 4.05
N GLN A 350 1.02 5.35 5.02
CA GLN A 350 0.60 5.88 6.32
C GLN A 350 1.77 6.59 7.03
N GLN A 351 2.94 5.95 7.08
CA GLN A 351 4.14 6.54 7.66
C GLN A 351 4.53 7.85 6.95
N PHE A 352 4.62 7.81 5.62
CA PHE A 352 4.95 9.00 4.82
C PHE A 352 4.00 10.16 5.10
N CYS A 353 2.68 9.90 5.16
CA CYS A 353 1.68 10.93 5.40
C CYS A 353 1.82 11.55 6.81
N ILE A 354 2.10 10.74 7.84
CA ILE A 354 2.32 11.23 9.21
C ILE A 354 3.59 12.09 9.29
N GLU A 355 4.70 11.64 8.69
CA GLU A 355 5.94 12.41 8.66
C GLU A 355 5.80 13.70 7.84
N ARG A 356 5.11 13.64 6.70
CA ARG A 356 4.75 14.81 5.91
C ARG A 356 3.96 15.82 6.74
N GLN A 357 2.91 15.40 7.44
CA GLN A 357 2.11 16.29 8.28
C GLN A 357 2.97 16.98 9.35
N LYS A 358 3.92 16.25 9.93
CA LYS A 358 4.89 16.82 10.88
C LYS A 358 5.79 17.87 10.24
N HIS A 359 6.34 17.60 9.05
CA HIS A 359 7.13 18.59 8.32
C HIS A 359 6.33 19.85 7.97
N ILE A 360 5.09 19.68 7.47
CA ILE A 360 4.20 20.80 7.16
C ILE A 360 3.85 21.61 8.41
N THR A 361 3.60 20.95 9.55
CA THR A 361 3.36 21.63 10.83
C THR A 361 4.56 22.50 11.23
N GLN A 362 5.77 21.95 11.15
CA GLN A 362 7.00 22.70 11.46
C GLN A 362 7.27 23.85 10.49
N ILE A 363 6.92 23.70 9.21
CA ILE A 363 6.98 24.78 8.23
C ILE A 363 5.98 25.87 8.62
N ASN A 364 4.73 25.52 8.90
CA ASN A 364 3.71 26.49 9.27
C ASN A 364 4.02 27.24 10.57
N GLU A 365 4.70 26.59 11.52
CA GLU A 365 5.15 27.23 12.77
C GLU A 365 6.25 28.28 12.53
N LYS A 366 7.08 28.13 11.50
CA LYS A 366 8.31 28.93 11.28
C LYS A 366 8.26 29.85 10.07
N CYS A 367 7.37 29.59 9.13
CA CYS A 367 7.15 30.40 7.94
C CYS A 367 5.88 31.23 8.11
N SER A 368 6.01 32.55 8.00
CA SER A 368 4.84 33.44 8.01
C SER A 368 4.01 33.28 6.74
N SER A 369 2.73 33.54 6.84
CA SER A 369 1.82 33.68 5.71
C SER A 369 2.25 34.78 4.73
N SER A 370 2.81 35.87 5.25
CA SER A 370 3.17 37.03 4.46
C SER A 370 4.59 36.89 3.88
N ALA A 371 4.70 37.04 2.57
CA ALA A 371 5.99 37.05 1.88
C ALA A 371 6.92 38.16 2.42
N SER A 372 6.36 39.33 2.75
CA SER A 372 7.11 40.44 3.35
C SER A 372 7.70 40.12 4.73
N ILE A 373 7.11 39.18 5.46
CA ILE A 373 7.56 38.78 6.80
C ILE A 373 8.49 37.56 6.71
N LYS A 374 8.20 36.59 5.84
CA LYS A 374 8.97 35.35 5.74
C LYS A 374 10.22 35.46 4.87
N CYS A 375 10.36 36.53 4.09
CA CYS A 375 11.48 36.74 3.19
C CYS A 375 12.26 38.01 3.51
N ASP A 376 13.56 37.93 3.30
CA ASP A 376 14.48 39.06 3.33
C ASP A 376 14.90 39.43 1.90
N ASN A 377 15.31 40.67 1.69
CA ASN A 377 15.91 41.10 0.45
C ASN A 377 17.43 41.16 0.64
N VAL A 378 18.11 40.07 0.28
CA VAL A 378 19.57 39.95 0.40
C VAL A 378 20.17 40.21 -0.97
N SER A 379 20.93 41.29 -1.11
CA SER A 379 21.63 41.65 -2.36
C SER A 379 20.72 41.73 -3.60
N GLY A 380 19.51 42.27 -3.44
CA GLY A 380 18.54 42.45 -4.54
C GLY A 380 17.77 41.18 -4.91
N THR A 381 17.99 40.06 -4.21
CA THR A 381 17.24 38.81 -4.39
C THR A 381 16.39 38.53 -3.15
N LYS A 382 15.08 38.29 -3.33
CA LYS A 382 14.20 37.85 -2.25
C LYS A 382 14.53 36.39 -1.89
N SER A 383 14.89 36.14 -0.64
CA SER A 383 15.16 34.80 -0.11
C SER A 383 14.41 34.54 1.19
N LEU A 384 14.13 33.27 1.49
CA LEU A 384 13.46 32.90 2.74
C LEU A 384 14.36 33.24 3.93
N LYS A 385 13.74 33.69 5.03
CA LYS A 385 14.41 33.83 6.31
C LYS A 385 14.96 32.48 6.78
N ARG A 386 16.11 32.54 7.46
CA ARG A 386 16.88 31.36 7.91
C ARG A 386 16.02 30.28 8.55
N GLU A 387 15.16 30.60 9.53
CA GLU A 387 14.35 29.60 10.23
C GLU A 387 13.33 28.90 9.30
N CYS A 388 12.69 29.66 8.41
CA CYS A 388 11.76 29.10 7.42
C CYS A 388 12.50 28.24 6.39
N GLN A 389 13.62 28.75 5.87
CA GLN A 389 14.47 28.03 4.92
C GLN A 389 14.96 26.69 5.49
N GLU A 390 15.41 26.66 6.74
CA GLU A 390 15.86 25.43 7.41
C GLU A 390 14.76 24.36 7.47
N LYS A 391 13.49 24.74 7.68
CA LYS A 391 12.36 23.78 7.68
C LYS A 391 12.02 23.31 6.27
N CYS A 392 12.01 24.21 5.30
CA CYS A 392 11.77 23.90 3.89
C CYS A 392 12.83 22.95 3.33
N GLU A 393 14.12 23.18 3.59
CA GLU A 393 15.20 22.27 3.16
C GLU A 393 15.11 20.88 3.82
N LYS A 394 14.72 20.81 5.09
CA LYS A 394 14.47 19.50 5.74
C LYS A 394 13.33 18.73 5.04
N TYR A 395 12.26 19.42 4.66
CA TYR A 395 11.15 18.80 3.95
C TYR A 395 11.54 18.34 2.54
N LYS A 396 12.32 19.15 1.81
CA LYS A 396 12.88 18.77 0.50
C LYS A 396 13.73 17.51 0.60
N THR A 397 14.62 17.41 1.58
CA THR A 397 15.43 16.21 1.82
C THR A 397 14.55 15.00 2.13
N PHE A 398 13.53 15.16 2.97
CA PHE A 398 12.56 14.10 3.26
C PHE A 398 11.84 13.60 1.98
N ILE A 399 11.38 14.51 1.11
CA ILE A 399 10.78 14.14 -0.19
C ILE A 399 11.79 13.39 -1.06
N GLN A 400 13.02 13.89 -1.16
CA GLN A 400 14.06 13.28 -1.99
C GLN A 400 14.37 11.85 -1.53
N GLN A 401 14.51 11.63 -0.22
CA GLN A 401 14.78 10.31 0.37
C GLN A 401 13.64 9.30 0.13
N ASN A 402 12.39 9.77 -0.02
CA ASN A 402 11.22 8.91 -0.22
C ASN A 402 10.83 8.73 -1.69
N ARG A 403 11.44 9.47 -2.61
CA ARG A 403 11.08 9.50 -4.04
C ARG A 403 11.23 8.13 -4.70
N ASP A 404 12.34 7.45 -4.45
CA ASP A 404 12.61 6.15 -5.06
C ASP A 404 11.67 5.06 -4.53
N ALA A 405 11.42 5.07 -3.21
CA ALA A 405 10.45 4.17 -2.58
C ALA A 405 9.04 4.38 -3.13
N TRP A 406 8.61 5.64 -3.32
CA TRP A 406 7.34 5.96 -3.96
C TRP A 406 7.28 5.44 -5.40
N ASN A 407 8.26 5.80 -6.23
CA ASN A 407 8.26 5.46 -7.66
C ASN A 407 8.22 3.94 -7.88
N LYS A 408 9.00 3.19 -7.10
CA LYS A 408 9.04 1.71 -7.16
C LYS A 408 7.70 1.09 -6.77
N GLN A 409 7.18 1.44 -5.60
CA GLN A 409 5.95 0.85 -5.08
C GLN A 409 4.73 1.28 -5.88
N LYS A 410 4.63 2.56 -6.29
CA LYS A 410 3.59 3.04 -7.21
C LYS A 410 3.59 2.22 -8.51
N SER A 411 4.75 2.11 -9.14
CA SER A 411 4.87 1.40 -10.43
C SER A 411 4.54 -0.09 -10.29
N LYS A 412 4.87 -0.71 -9.15
CA LYS A 412 4.45 -2.08 -8.85
C LYS A 412 2.93 -2.18 -8.67
N TYR A 413 2.35 -1.36 -7.80
CA TYR A 413 0.92 -1.39 -7.51
C TYR A 413 0.06 -1.17 -8.76
N GLU A 414 0.31 -0.10 -9.53
CA GLU A 414 -0.52 0.25 -10.69
C GLU A 414 -0.39 -0.75 -11.83
N ARG A 415 0.75 -1.45 -11.90
CA ARG A 415 0.99 -2.55 -12.85
C ARG A 415 0.20 -3.81 -12.46
N GLU A 416 0.15 -4.13 -11.17
CA GLU A 416 -0.45 -5.37 -10.67
C GLU A 416 -1.97 -5.25 -10.43
N HIS A 417 -2.45 -4.00 -10.39
CA HIS A 417 -3.86 -3.63 -10.27
C HIS A 417 -4.29 -2.68 -11.41
N PRO A 418 -4.41 -3.15 -12.66
CA PRO A 418 -4.81 -2.30 -13.79
C PRO A 418 -6.08 -1.50 -13.52
N GLY A 419 -6.03 -0.19 -13.78
CA GLY A 419 -7.14 0.73 -13.55
C GLY A 419 -7.28 1.20 -12.09
N LYS A 420 -6.47 0.72 -11.16
CA LYS A 420 -6.34 1.28 -9.80
C LYS A 420 -5.10 2.16 -9.71
N PHE A 421 -5.15 3.17 -8.83
CA PHE A 421 -4.06 4.13 -8.64
C PHE A 421 -3.54 4.10 -7.22
N ALA A 422 -2.23 4.22 -7.06
CA ALA A 422 -1.58 4.19 -5.75
C ALA A 422 -2.11 5.29 -4.81
N GLN A 423 -2.34 6.50 -5.35
CA GLN A 423 -2.91 7.60 -4.57
C GLN A 423 -4.32 7.28 -4.04
N GLU A 424 -5.14 6.56 -4.81
CA GLU A 424 -6.48 6.16 -4.40
C GLU A 424 -6.40 5.11 -3.29
N LEU A 425 -5.50 4.12 -3.42
CA LEU A 425 -5.23 3.12 -2.37
C LEU A 425 -4.93 3.80 -1.03
N LEU A 426 -3.93 4.69 -1.02
CA LEU A 426 -3.43 5.30 0.21
C LEU A 426 -4.45 6.28 0.80
N GLY A 427 -5.05 7.13 -0.03
CA GLY A 427 -6.03 8.13 0.40
C GLY A 427 -7.35 7.53 0.92
N LEU A 428 -7.72 6.32 0.45
CA LEU A 428 -8.89 5.59 0.97
C LEU A 428 -8.56 4.75 2.20
N SER A 429 -7.31 4.32 2.36
CA SER A 429 -6.91 3.44 3.46
C SER A 429 -6.66 4.21 4.77
N TYR A 430 -6.13 5.44 4.69
CA TYR A 430 -5.69 6.18 5.89
C TYR A 430 -6.17 7.63 5.89
N PRO A 431 -6.85 8.09 6.96
CA PRO A 431 -7.23 9.49 7.13
C PRO A 431 -6.07 10.47 7.02
N GLU A 432 -4.87 10.09 7.47
CA GLU A 432 -3.69 10.95 7.42
C GLU A 432 -3.20 11.23 5.99
N CYS A 433 -3.56 10.36 5.04
CA CYS A 433 -3.25 10.52 3.64
C CYS A 433 -4.36 11.23 2.84
N VAL A 434 -5.50 11.54 3.46
CA VAL A 434 -6.58 12.27 2.80
C VAL A 434 -6.09 13.66 2.42
N GLY A 435 -6.16 13.98 1.13
CA GLY A 435 -5.64 15.24 0.60
C GLY A 435 -4.14 15.25 0.31
N THR A 436 -3.41 14.16 0.51
CA THR A 436 -2.01 14.10 0.04
C THR A 436 -2.00 13.95 -1.48
N ASN A 437 -1.34 14.87 -2.17
CA ASN A 437 -1.12 14.78 -3.61
C ASN A 437 0.29 14.27 -3.91
N PHE A 438 0.43 12.95 -3.94
CA PHE A 438 1.71 12.29 -4.20
C PHE A 438 2.32 12.67 -5.55
N GLU A 439 1.52 12.95 -6.58
CA GLU A 439 2.03 13.42 -7.88
C GLU A 439 2.62 14.83 -7.81
N THR A 440 2.08 15.71 -6.98
CA THR A 440 2.67 17.04 -6.74
C THR A 440 3.97 16.93 -5.95
N ILE A 441 3.98 16.06 -4.93
CA ILE A 441 5.16 15.85 -4.06
C ILE A 441 6.32 15.22 -4.83
N PHE A 442 6.05 14.13 -5.55
CA PHE A 442 7.06 13.30 -6.18
C PHE A 442 7.18 13.50 -7.69
N GLY A 443 6.36 14.36 -8.28
CA GLY A 443 6.46 14.72 -9.69
C GLY A 443 7.86 15.22 -10.06
N THR A 444 8.28 14.95 -11.29
CA THR A 444 9.49 15.52 -11.89
C THR A 444 9.18 16.91 -12.45
N SER A 445 9.99 17.89 -12.10
CA SER A 445 10.13 19.13 -12.86
C SER A 445 10.88 18.79 -14.16
N GLY A 446 10.16 18.44 -15.23
CA GLY A 446 10.83 18.12 -16.50
C GLY A 446 10.02 17.31 -17.49
N THR A 447 9.13 17.98 -18.21
CA THR A 447 8.90 17.75 -19.65
C THR A 447 8.46 19.10 -20.19
N THR A 448 9.45 19.89 -20.59
CA THR A 448 9.24 21.06 -21.44
C THR A 448 8.70 20.55 -22.78
N THR A 449 7.37 20.52 -22.92
CA THR A 449 6.78 20.70 -24.24
C THR A 449 7.14 22.12 -24.68
N SER A 450 7.91 22.20 -25.76
CA SER A 450 8.34 23.43 -26.40
C SER A 450 7.19 24.44 -26.46
N GLY A 451 7.32 25.56 -25.76
CA GLY A 451 6.34 26.66 -25.81
C GLY A 451 6.05 27.39 -24.50
N VAL A 452 6.46 26.88 -23.33
CA VAL A 452 6.28 27.61 -22.05
C VAL A 452 7.59 28.27 -21.66
N LYS A 453 7.65 29.61 -21.74
CA LYS A 453 8.70 30.40 -21.08
C LYS A 453 8.70 30.06 -19.59
N PRO A 454 9.81 29.55 -19.02
CA PRO A 454 9.97 29.49 -17.59
C PRO A 454 9.85 30.92 -17.04
N SER A 455 9.21 31.07 -15.88
CA SER A 455 9.23 32.35 -15.17
C SER A 455 10.68 32.81 -15.02
N ALA A 456 10.97 34.00 -15.53
CA ALA A 456 12.20 34.69 -15.22
C ALA A 456 12.12 35.08 -13.73
N SER A 457 12.95 34.43 -12.91
CA SER A 457 12.94 34.45 -11.44
C SER A 457 11.97 33.46 -10.80
N GLY A 458 12.52 32.51 -10.04
CA GLY A 458 11.78 31.50 -9.26
C GLY A 458 12.04 30.08 -9.74
N THR A 459 13.17 29.50 -9.32
CA THR A 459 13.45 28.06 -9.31
C THR A 459 12.19 27.24 -9.03
N THR A 460 11.93 26.15 -9.76
CA THR A 460 11.04 25.09 -9.28
C THR A 460 11.66 24.53 -8.01
N THR A 461 11.30 25.13 -6.87
CA THR A 461 11.89 24.84 -5.59
C THR A 461 11.43 23.44 -5.21
N GLY A 462 12.37 22.48 -5.10
CA GLY A 462 12.07 21.05 -4.88
C GLY A 462 11.33 20.70 -3.58
N TYR A 463 10.59 21.63 -2.98
CA TYR A 463 9.77 21.52 -1.79
C TYR A 463 8.39 20.86 -2.05
N GLY A 464 8.14 20.36 -3.26
CA GLY A 464 6.93 19.59 -3.58
C GLY A 464 5.64 20.38 -3.32
N ASP A 465 4.80 19.88 -2.42
CA ASP A 465 3.52 20.52 -2.09
C ASP A 465 3.61 21.58 -0.97
N ALA A 466 4.84 21.91 -0.54
CA ALA A 466 5.12 23.06 0.32
C ALA A 466 5.70 24.25 -0.45
N SER A 467 5.81 24.18 -1.78
CA SER A 467 6.48 25.21 -2.58
C SER A 467 5.91 26.62 -2.38
N ASP A 468 4.60 26.78 -2.19
CA ASP A 468 3.98 28.11 -1.99
C ASP A 468 4.41 28.78 -0.68
N ILE A 469 4.51 28.03 0.41
CA ILE A 469 4.93 28.56 1.70
C ILE A 469 6.47 28.68 1.76
N CYS A 470 7.17 27.80 1.04
CA CYS A 470 8.62 27.78 0.86
C CYS A 470 9.11 28.56 -0.37
N SER A 471 8.40 29.62 -0.76
CA SER A 471 8.85 30.59 -1.77
C SER A 471 8.59 32.01 -1.29
N CYS A 472 9.25 32.99 -1.91
CA CYS A 472 9.00 34.40 -1.68
C CYS A 472 7.98 35.01 -2.65
N ASP A 473 7.30 34.15 -3.42
CA ASP A 473 6.33 34.55 -4.41
C ASP A 473 4.98 34.79 -3.73
N GLU A 474 4.42 35.97 -3.96
CA GLU A 474 3.07 36.28 -3.53
C GLU A 474 2.06 35.63 -4.49
N GLN A 475 1.06 34.94 -3.94
CA GLN A 475 -0.04 34.38 -4.72
C GLN A 475 -1.07 35.47 -5.03
N THR A 476 -0.65 36.51 -5.76
CA THR A 476 -1.52 37.61 -6.20
C THR A 476 -1.97 37.36 -7.63
N TYR A 477 -3.28 37.46 -7.86
CA TYR A 477 -3.84 37.34 -9.20
C TYR A 477 -3.53 38.59 -10.02
N LYS A 478 -2.98 38.40 -11.23
CA LYS A 478 -2.73 39.45 -12.21
C LYS A 478 -3.27 38.98 -13.57
N CYS A 479 -4.00 39.83 -14.27
CA CYS A 479 -4.67 39.42 -15.52
C CYS A 479 -3.71 38.93 -16.62
N GLU A 480 -2.45 39.37 -16.63
CA GLU A 480 -1.52 39.08 -17.72
C GLU A 480 -0.50 37.97 -17.41
N ASN A 481 -0.12 37.81 -16.14
CA ASN A 481 0.96 36.88 -15.78
C ASN A 481 0.77 36.31 -14.37
N ASN A 482 0.30 35.06 -14.32
CA ASN A 482 0.17 34.28 -13.09
C ASN A 482 1.06 33.05 -13.14
N THR A 483 1.85 32.84 -12.08
CA THR A 483 2.62 31.62 -11.88
C THR A 483 1.69 30.50 -11.42
N SER A 484 1.72 29.37 -12.12
CA SER A 484 0.90 28.21 -11.76
C SER A 484 1.60 26.91 -12.15
N THR A 485 1.39 25.88 -11.34
CA THR A 485 1.84 24.51 -11.64
C THR A 485 0.79 23.67 -12.38
N CYS A 486 -0.32 24.29 -12.83
CA CYS A 486 -1.27 23.66 -13.72
C CYS A 486 -0.57 23.11 -14.97
N LYS A 487 -0.98 21.93 -15.43
CA LYS A 487 -0.42 21.26 -16.62
C LYS A 487 -1.46 21.20 -17.74
N GLU A 488 -0.96 21.06 -18.97
CA GLU A 488 -1.79 20.73 -20.13
C GLU A 488 -2.59 19.46 -19.88
N LYS A 489 -3.80 19.40 -20.46
CA LYS A 489 -4.68 18.23 -20.37
C LYS A 489 -4.08 17.13 -21.23
N SER A 490 -3.41 16.18 -20.60
CA SER A 490 -2.70 15.07 -21.24
C SER A 490 -2.87 13.74 -20.51
N GLY A 491 -2.44 12.67 -21.17
CA GLY A 491 -2.58 11.28 -20.71
C GLY A 491 -3.97 10.71 -21.03
N ASP A 492 -4.47 9.83 -20.16
CA ASP A 492 -5.80 9.26 -20.31
C ASP A 492 -6.89 10.30 -19.99
N LEU A 493 -7.70 10.63 -21.00
CA LEU A 493 -8.81 11.59 -20.96
C LEU A 493 -10.14 10.96 -21.34
N THR A 494 -10.23 9.63 -21.45
CA THR A 494 -11.46 8.93 -21.86
C THR A 494 -12.06 8.06 -20.74
N THR A 495 -11.24 7.62 -19.78
CA THR A 495 -11.69 6.69 -18.74
C THR A 495 -12.43 7.39 -17.59
N TRP A 496 -13.66 6.96 -17.35
CA TRP A 496 -14.45 7.34 -16.17
C TRP A 496 -14.03 6.51 -14.95
N ARG A 497 -13.96 7.13 -13.76
CA ARG A 497 -13.41 6.50 -12.55
C ARG A 497 -14.38 6.50 -11.37
N THR A 498 -14.27 5.49 -10.52
CA THR A 498 -15.06 5.37 -9.27
C THR A 498 -14.21 5.60 -8.00
N GLY A 499 -12.93 5.96 -8.15
CA GLY A 499 -12.01 6.20 -7.04
C GLY A 499 -12.19 7.57 -6.37
N LEU A 500 -11.81 7.67 -5.09
CA LEU A 500 -11.83 8.90 -4.26
C LEU A 500 -13.17 9.67 -4.29
N LEU A 501 -14.27 8.95 -4.50
CA LEU A 501 -15.61 9.52 -4.40
C LEU A 501 -15.93 9.89 -2.95
N LYS A 502 -16.86 10.84 -2.79
CA LYS A 502 -17.40 11.19 -1.48
C LYS A 502 -17.91 9.93 -0.78
N ILE A 503 -17.53 9.76 0.48
CA ILE A 503 -18.10 8.71 1.35
C ILE A 503 -19.50 9.18 1.78
N GLY A 504 -20.48 8.29 1.64
CA GLY A 504 -21.86 8.49 2.08
C GLY A 504 -21.93 8.73 3.59
N LYS A 505 -23.08 9.24 4.06
CA LYS A 505 -23.31 9.46 5.51
C LYS A 505 -23.25 8.17 6.32
N ASP A 506 -23.42 7.02 5.67
CA ASP A 506 -23.33 5.67 6.23
C ASP A 506 -21.89 5.12 6.27
N GLY A 507 -20.88 5.93 5.91
CA GLY A 507 -19.48 5.51 5.89
C GLY A 507 -19.11 4.63 4.69
N LYS A 508 -20.01 4.44 3.72
CA LYS A 508 -19.75 3.63 2.52
C LYS A 508 -19.43 4.50 1.32
N GLN A 509 -18.61 3.99 0.41
CA GLN A 509 -18.40 4.65 -0.88
C GLN A 509 -19.69 4.66 -1.70
N LEU A 510 -19.92 5.75 -2.42
CA LEU A 510 -21.02 5.84 -3.38
C LEU A 510 -20.83 4.83 -4.50
N GLN A 511 -21.82 3.95 -4.70
CA GLN A 511 -21.84 2.98 -5.79
C GLN A 511 -22.60 3.52 -7.00
N GLY A 512 -22.15 3.15 -8.21
CA GLY A 512 -22.77 3.57 -9.48
C GLY A 512 -22.47 5.00 -9.92
N VAL A 513 -21.64 5.74 -9.18
CA VAL A 513 -21.21 7.10 -9.54
C VAL A 513 -19.83 7.04 -10.19
N TYR A 514 -19.66 7.78 -11.29
CA TYR A 514 -18.38 7.86 -12.00
C TYR A 514 -17.94 9.32 -12.17
N ALA A 515 -16.68 9.61 -11.81
CA ALA A 515 -16.04 10.90 -12.03
C ALA A 515 -15.60 11.01 -13.50
N PRO A 516 -16.00 12.08 -14.22
CA PRO A 516 -15.59 12.28 -15.62
C PRO A 516 -14.10 12.63 -15.73
N PRO A 517 -13.43 12.29 -16.85
CA PRO A 517 -12.01 12.59 -17.06
C PRO A 517 -11.66 14.06 -16.84
N ARG A 518 -12.51 14.99 -17.30
CA ARG A 518 -12.34 16.44 -17.06
C ARG A 518 -12.25 16.78 -15.58
N ARG A 519 -13.07 16.15 -14.72
CA ARG A 519 -13.06 16.41 -13.27
C ARG A 519 -11.84 15.80 -12.59
N GLN A 520 -11.37 14.66 -13.08
CA GLN A 520 -10.15 14.00 -12.60
C GLN A 520 -8.89 14.82 -12.92
N LYS A 521 -8.92 15.59 -14.02
CA LYS A 521 -7.81 16.44 -14.49
C LYS A 521 -8.00 17.93 -14.18
N LEU A 522 -8.96 18.24 -13.29
CA LEU A 522 -9.21 19.61 -12.84
C LEU A 522 -7.94 20.15 -12.21
N CYS A 523 -7.48 21.32 -12.66
CA CYS A 523 -6.37 21.97 -11.99
C CYS A 523 -6.77 22.40 -10.59
N LEU A 524 -5.95 22.01 -9.60
CA LEU A 524 -6.02 22.48 -8.22
C LEU A 524 -4.65 23.00 -7.76
N ALA A 525 -3.75 23.28 -8.72
CA ALA A 525 -2.44 23.86 -8.48
C ALA A 525 -2.56 25.15 -7.67
N ASN A 526 -1.65 25.39 -6.73
CA ASN A 526 -1.68 26.57 -5.86
C ASN A 526 -2.92 26.67 -4.94
N LEU A 527 -3.92 25.77 -5.05
CA LEU A 527 -5.11 25.73 -4.18
C LEU A 527 -5.10 24.50 -3.28
N HIS A 528 -4.30 23.47 -3.54
CA HIS A 528 -4.24 22.30 -2.69
C HIS A 528 -2.87 21.61 -2.73
N PRO A 529 -2.23 21.37 -1.58
CA PRO A 529 -2.64 21.78 -0.23
C PRO A 529 -2.46 23.30 -0.02
N ILE A 530 -3.34 23.93 0.78
CA ILE A 530 -3.15 25.33 1.19
C ILE A 530 -2.40 25.35 2.51
N ASN A 531 -1.19 25.90 2.50
CA ASN A 531 -0.35 26.11 3.68
C ASN A 531 -0.28 27.60 3.96
N PHE A 532 -1.06 28.07 4.93
CA PHE A 532 -1.12 29.49 5.26
C PHE A 532 0.06 29.99 6.08
N GLY A 533 0.91 29.14 6.67
CA GLY A 533 1.93 29.62 7.60
C GLY A 533 1.36 30.19 8.89
N ASN A 534 2.21 30.83 9.70
CA ASN A 534 1.80 31.50 10.94
C ASN A 534 1.40 32.97 10.71
N GLY A 535 0.63 33.52 11.65
CA GLY A 535 0.35 34.95 11.73
C GLY A 535 -0.68 35.49 10.74
N ALA A 536 -1.36 34.64 9.97
CA ALA A 536 -2.49 35.07 9.13
C ALA A 536 -3.77 35.25 9.95
N ASP A 537 -4.48 36.36 9.71
CA ASP A 537 -5.87 36.48 10.13
C ASP A 537 -6.83 35.88 9.08
N ILE A 538 -8.11 35.84 9.43
CA ILE A 538 -9.17 35.26 8.59
C ILE A 538 -9.32 36.03 7.26
N GLU A 539 -9.09 37.34 7.24
CA GLU A 539 -9.27 38.18 6.06
C GLU A 539 -8.15 37.98 5.05
N ILE A 540 -6.90 37.95 5.51
CA ILE A 540 -5.72 37.64 4.69
C ILE A 540 -5.87 36.25 4.05
N ASN A 541 -6.29 35.25 4.82
CA ASN A 541 -6.52 33.91 4.30
C ASN A 541 -7.63 33.86 3.25
N LYS A 542 -8.73 34.61 3.43
CA LYS A 542 -9.80 34.72 2.42
C LYS A 542 -9.29 35.35 1.13
N ASN A 543 -8.50 36.41 1.23
CA ASN A 543 -7.92 37.07 0.07
C ASN A 543 -6.91 36.18 -0.66
N ASP A 544 -6.06 35.44 0.06
CA ASP A 544 -5.13 34.47 -0.53
C ASP A 544 -5.88 33.35 -1.25
N ILE A 545 -6.94 32.78 -0.64
CA ILE A 545 -7.81 31.78 -1.28
C ILE A 545 -8.45 32.35 -2.55
N LEU A 546 -8.98 33.58 -2.50
CA LEU A 546 -9.61 34.22 -3.64
C LEU A 546 -8.62 34.36 -4.81
N ASN A 547 -7.42 34.88 -4.55
CA ASN A 547 -6.40 35.02 -5.59
C ASN A 547 -5.99 33.65 -6.17
N ARG A 548 -5.72 32.65 -5.33
CA ARG A 548 -5.39 31.29 -5.77
C ARG A 548 -6.50 30.68 -6.62
N LEU A 549 -7.75 30.87 -6.22
CA LEU A 549 -8.92 30.39 -6.96
C LEU A 549 -9.04 31.06 -8.33
N GLN A 550 -8.79 32.37 -8.43
CA GLN A 550 -8.76 33.09 -9.71
C GLN A 550 -7.65 32.57 -10.63
N ILE A 551 -6.43 32.37 -10.10
CA ILE A 551 -5.30 31.79 -10.84
C ILE A 551 -5.69 30.39 -11.38
N VAL A 552 -6.24 29.53 -10.52
CA VAL A 552 -6.67 28.18 -10.93
C VAL A 552 -7.75 28.22 -12.00
N ALA A 553 -8.76 29.08 -11.84
CA ALA A 553 -9.86 29.20 -12.78
C ALA A 553 -9.38 29.67 -14.16
N GLU A 554 -8.51 30.69 -14.20
CA GLU A 554 -7.89 31.17 -15.44
C GLU A 554 -7.10 30.06 -16.13
N ARG A 555 -6.23 29.36 -15.40
CA ARG A 555 -5.34 28.33 -15.96
C ARG A 555 -6.09 27.08 -16.39
N GLU A 556 -7.13 26.70 -15.65
CA GLU A 556 -8.02 25.62 -16.04
C GLU A 556 -8.74 25.95 -17.35
N ALA A 557 -9.28 27.16 -17.48
CA ALA A 557 -9.94 27.61 -18.71
C ALA A 557 -8.98 27.64 -19.90
N TYR A 558 -7.78 28.20 -19.71
CA TYR A 558 -6.72 28.23 -20.73
C TYR A 558 -6.36 26.82 -21.24
N PHE A 559 -6.08 25.88 -20.34
CA PHE A 559 -5.67 24.53 -20.74
C PHE A 559 -6.82 23.70 -21.31
N LEU A 560 -8.06 23.91 -20.86
CA LEU A 560 -9.22 23.29 -21.49
C LEU A 560 -9.39 23.82 -22.91
N TRP A 561 -9.28 25.13 -23.11
CA TRP A 561 -9.44 25.72 -24.43
C TRP A 561 -8.37 25.24 -25.40
N LYS A 562 -7.08 25.23 -24.99
CA LYS A 562 -5.97 24.68 -25.78
C LYS A 562 -6.21 23.21 -26.16
N HIS A 563 -6.75 22.42 -25.25
CA HIS A 563 -7.05 21.02 -25.50
C HIS A 563 -8.17 20.83 -26.53
N TYR A 564 -9.25 21.61 -26.44
CA TYR A 564 -10.37 21.53 -27.39
C TYR A 564 -10.14 22.28 -28.71
N HIS A 565 -9.12 23.15 -28.78
CA HIS A 565 -8.74 23.91 -29.97
C HIS A 565 -7.24 23.79 -30.28
N PRO A 566 -6.74 22.57 -30.60
CA PRO A 566 -5.31 22.32 -30.77
C PRO A 566 -4.68 23.07 -31.95
N ASN A 567 -5.50 23.50 -32.92
CA ASN A 567 -5.06 24.25 -34.11
C ASN A 567 -5.26 25.77 -33.97
N SER A 568 -5.67 26.25 -32.80
CA SER A 568 -5.66 27.67 -32.53
C SER A 568 -4.22 28.15 -32.41
N SER A 569 -3.81 29.08 -33.28
CA SER A 569 -2.55 29.82 -33.20
C SER A 569 -2.58 31.00 -32.23
N THR A 570 -3.68 31.17 -31.49
CA THR A 570 -3.84 32.16 -30.41
C THR A 570 -3.78 31.51 -29.05
#